data_AF-A0A256JP56-F1
#
_entry.id   AF-A0A256JP56-F1
#
_cell.length_a   1.000
_cell.length_b   1.000
_cell.length_c   1.000
_cell.angle_alpha   90.00
_cell.angle_beta   90.00
_cell.angle_gamma   90.00
#
_symmetry.space_group_name_H-M   'P 1'
#
loop_
_entity.id
_entity.type
_entity.pdbx_description
1 polymer ?
#
loop_
_entity_poly.entity_id
_entity_poly.type
_entity_poly.pdbx_seq_one_letter_code
_entity_poly.pdbx_strand_id
1 'polypeptide(L)'
;MSYPVTYYCPHCGTLVALEREGYLADKSVTPYPLEGWTYVAPTEPFDADEATEDGDTADADGVRFVCGESDGVEWDPHDGVRGTDVGGDEPYREPDAEGVGCGEAFYLSFVRYDEGREIDPRAESAPVEINPDPRPSGPRGPSGPAEAGGPSDSDGFW
;
A
#
# COMPACT_ATOMS: atom_id res chain seq x y z
N MET A 1 -12.29 -21.63 14.71
CA MET A 1 -12.45 -20.57 15.72
C MET A 1 -11.89 -19.29 15.11
N SER A 2 -12.75 -18.57 14.40
CA SER A 2 -12.39 -17.34 13.72
C SER A 2 -12.16 -16.19 14.71
N TYR A 3 -11.35 -15.22 14.30
CA TYR A 3 -11.09 -14.01 15.04
C TYR A 3 -10.96 -12.81 14.10
N PRO A 4 -11.42 -11.62 14.52
CA PRO A 4 -11.34 -10.43 13.70
C PRO A 4 -9.89 -9.95 13.59
N VAL A 5 -9.41 -9.79 12.36
CA VAL A 5 -8.09 -9.25 12.03
C VAL A 5 -8.28 -8.03 11.15
N THR A 6 -7.56 -6.96 11.46
CA THR A 6 -7.69 -5.69 10.76
C THR A 6 -6.58 -5.49 9.74
N TYR A 7 -6.96 -5.12 8.51
CA TYR A 7 -6.07 -4.85 7.40
C TYR A 7 -6.23 -3.41 6.91
N TYR A 8 -5.15 -2.85 6.36
CA TYR A 8 -5.12 -1.48 5.83
C TYR A 8 -5.29 -1.48 4.31
N CYS A 9 -6.11 -0.58 3.81
CA CYS A 9 -6.21 -0.30 2.38
C CYS A 9 -4.94 0.42 1.89
N PRO A 10 -4.15 -0.16 0.95
CA PRO A 10 -2.91 0.41 0.45
C PRO A 10 -3.06 1.72 -0.34
N HIS A 11 -4.29 2.10 -0.65
CA HIS A 11 -4.59 3.32 -1.39
C HIS A 11 -4.89 4.52 -0.48
N CYS A 12 -5.68 4.31 0.59
CA CYS A 12 -6.24 5.44 1.35
C CYS A 12 -6.12 5.38 2.88
N GLY A 13 -5.64 4.29 3.50
CA GLY A 13 -5.60 4.25 4.98
C GLY A 13 -6.74 3.50 5.65
N THR A 14 -7.88 3.36 4.99
CA THR A 14 -9.08 2.77 5.58
C THR A 14 -8.80 1.38 6.12
N LEU A 15 -9.28 1.11 7.33
CA LEU A 15 -9.14 -0.18 7.99
C LEU A 15 -10.37 -1.05 7.72
N VAL A 16 -10.13 -2.34 7.49
CA VAL A 16 -11.17 -3.36 7.34
C VAL A 16 -10.89 -4.50 8.30
N ALA A 17 -11.90 -4.94 9.06
CA ALA A 17 -11.82 -6.13 9.89
C ALA A 17 -12.50 -7.32 9.19
N LEU A 18 -11.74 -8.39 9.01
CA LEU A 18 -12.19 -9.67 8.47
C LEU A 18 -12.13 -10.74 9.57
N GLU A 19 -13.16 -11.58 9.68
CA GLU A 19 -13.12 -12.78 10.52
C GLU A 19 -12.31 -13.87 9.82
N ARG A 20 -11.24 -14.36 10.47
CA ARG A 20 -10.32 -15.35 9.90
C ARG A 20 -9.98 -16.43 10.90
N GLU A 21 -9.73 -17.65 10.41
CA GLU A 21 -9.26 -18.76 11.23
C GLU A 21 -7.81 -18.71 11.73
N GLY A 22 -7.61 -19.49 12.81
CA GLY A 22 -6.36 -19.84 13.50
C GLY A 22 -5.10 -19.99 12.66
N TYR A 23 -5.26 -20.76 11.59
CA TYR A 23 -4.17 -21.45 10.90
C TYR A 23 -3.78 -20.77 9.59
N LEU A 24 -4.62 -19.86 9.07
CA LEU A 24 -4.29 -19.10 7.88
C LEU A 24 -3.27 -18.03 8.25
N ALA A 25 -2.07 -18.10 7.68
CA ALA A 25 -1.05 -17.07 7.85
C ALA A 25 -1.18 -16.00 6.77
N ASP A 26 -1.15 -14.73 7.16
CA ASP A 26 -1.13 -13.61 6.21
C ASP A 26 0.25 -13.53 5.54
N LYS A 27 0.25 -13.40 4.22
CA LYS A 27 1.48 -13.17 3.47
C LYS A 27 1.70 -11.69 3.17
N SER A 28 0.70 -11.05 2.59
CA SER A 28 0.78 -9.64 2.21
C SER A 28 -0.59 -9.04 1.94
N VAL A 29 -0.65 -7.70 2.04
CA VAL A 29 -1.77 -6.89 1.55
C VAL A 29 -1.25 -6.01 0.41
N THR A 30 -1.80 -6.16 -0.80
CA THR A 30 -1.30 -5.51 -2.01
C THR A 30 -2.42 -4.83 -2.82
N PRO A 31 -2.12 -3.73 -3.55
CA PRO A 31 -3.08 -3.12 -4.48
C PRO A 31 -3.44 -4.01 -5.68
N TYR A 32 -2.54 -4.93 -6.03
CA TYR A 32 -2.64 -5.80 -7.22
C TYR A 32 -2.63 -7.27 -6.78
N PRO A 33 -3.29 -8.17 -7.53
CA PRO A 33 -3.27 -9.60 -7.25
C PRO A 33 -1.86 -10.18 -7.47
N LEU A 34 -1.54 -11.26 -6.75
CA LEU A 34 -0.29 -12.00 -6.91
C LEU A 34 -0.46 -13.06 -8.00
N GLU A 35 0.59 -13.28 -8.79
CA GLU A 35 0.55 -14.26 -9.88
C GLU A 35 0.35 -15.67 -9.32
N GLY A 36 -0.67 -16.37 -9.81
CA GLY A 36 -0.99 -17.74 -9.40
C GLY A 36 -1.79 -17.86 -8.10
N TRP A 37 -2.20 -16.75 -7.48
CA TRP A 37 -3.11 -16.74 -6.33
C TRP A 37 -4.56 -16.62 -6.79
N THR A 38 -5.44 -17.42 -6.19
CA THR A 38 -6.89 -17.35 -6.37
C THR A 38 -7.49 -16.50 -5.27
N TYR A 39 -8.31 -15.52 -5.64
CA TYR A 39 -8.96 -14.61 -4.70
C TYR A 39 -10.48 -14.72 -4.78
N VAL A 40 -11.13 -14.69 -3.62
CA VAL A 40 -12.59 -14.69 -3.47
C VAL A 40 -13.07 -13.45 -2.71
N ALA A 41 -14.38 -13.19 -2.72
CA ALA A 41 -14.96 -12.14 -1.89
C ALA A 41 -14.93 -12.54 -0.39
N PRO A 42 -14.91 -11.58 0.55
CA PRO A 42 -14.95 -11.87 1.98
C PRO A 42 -16.22 -12.60 2.46
N THR A 43 -17.28 -12.62 1.66
CA THR A 43 -18.53 -13.34 1.93
C THR A 43 -18.50 -14.78 1.41
N GLU A 44 -17.51 -15.15 0.61
CA GLU A 44 -17.32 -16.50 0.07
C GLU A 44 -16.42 -17.30 1.01
N PRO A 45 -16.58 -18.63 1.06
CA PRO A 45 -15.68 -19.46 1.84
C PRO A 45 -14.27 -19.40 1.25
N PHE A 46 -13.33 -18.89 2.04
CA PHE A 46 -11.89 -18.93 1.79
C PHE A 46 -11.14 -19.81 2.79
N ASP A 47 -11.80 -20.20 3.88
CA ASP A 47 -11.29 -21.13 4.89
C ASP A 47 -11.65 -22.56 4.54
N ALA A 48 -10.69 -23.47 4.69
CA ALA A 48 -10.87 -24.88 4.36
C ALA A 48 -11.94 -25.63 5.19
N ASP A 49 -12.39 -25.05 6.30
CA ASP A 49 -13.41 -25.64 7.17
C ASP A 49 -14.86 -25.26 6.75
N GLU A 50 -15.03 -24.23 5.93
CA GLU A 50 -16.33 -23.78 5.43
C GLU A 50 -16.68 -24.54 4.14
N ALA A 51 -17.06 -25.81 4.31
CA ALA A 51 -17.47 -26.65 3.18
C ALA A 51 -18.69 -26.04 2.47
N THR A 52 -18.57 -25.83 1.15
CA THR A 52 -19.70 -25.48 0.29
C THR A 52 -20.74 -26.62 0.30
N GLU A 53 -21.98 -26.34 -0.11
CA GLU A 53 -23.05 -27.36 -0.19
C GLU A 53 -22.66 -28.56 -1.08
N ASP A 54 -21.70 -28.38 -1.97
CA ASP A 54 -21.14 -29.40 -2.87
C ASP A 54 -19.96 -30.19 -2.26
N GLY A 55 -19.52 -29.86 -1.04
CA GLY A 55 -18.40 -30.52 -0.35
C GLY A 55 -17.03 -30.23 -0.95
N ASP A 56 -16.95 -29.30 -1.90
CA ASP A 56 -15.70 -28.80 -2.46
C ASP A 56 -15.23 -27.65 -1.56
N THR A 57 -14.16 -27.90 -0.84
CA THR A 57 -13.48 -26.88 -0.05
C THR A 57 -12.69 -26.00 -1.00
N ALA A 58 -13.18 -24.80 -1.28
CA ALA A 58 -12.41 -23.84 -2.07
C ALA A 58 -11.27 -23.30 -1.20
N ASP A 59 -10.08 -23.91 -1.31
CA ASP A 59 -8.83 -23.35 -0.77
C ASP A 59 -8.48 -22.08 -1.57
N ALA A 60 -9.17 -20.98 -1.28
CA ALA A 60 -8.82 -19.70 -1.84
C ALA A 60 -7.47 -19.25 -1.28
N ASP A 61 -6.58 -18.76 -2.13
CA ASP A 61 -5.26 -18.32 -1.73
C ASP A 61 -5.28 -16.90 -1.11
N GLY A 62 -6.42 -16.22 -1.15
CA GLY A 62 -6.58 -14.88 -0.62
C GLY A 62 -8.01 -14.33 -0.74
N VAL A 63 -8.18 -13.11 -0.23
CA VAL A 63 -9.44 -12.37 -0.25
C VAL A 63 -9.26 -11.07 -1.03
N ARG A 64 -10.19 -10.80 -1.95
CA ARG A 64 -10.27 -9.55 -2.71
C ARG A 64 -11.29 -8.62 -2.07
N PHE A 65 -10.85 -7.43 -1.73
CA PHE A 65 -11.68 -6.36 -1.22
C PHE A 65 -11.86 -5.23 -2.24
N VAL A 66 -12.96 -4.51 -2.10
CA VAL A 66 -13.20 -3.19 -2.70
C VAL A 66 -13.41 -2.23 -1.53
N CYS A 67 -12.50 -1.25 -1.40
CA CYS A 67 -12.40 -0.42 -0.21
C CYS A 67 -13.69 0.36 0.09
N GLY A 68 -14.35 0.03 1.20
CA GLY A 68 -15.62 0.66 1.61
C GLY A 68 -16.87 0.11 0.93
N GLU A 69 -16.74 -0.90 0.06
CA GLU A 69 -17.86 -1.46 -0.71
C GLU A 69 -18.06 -2.97 -0.50
N SER A 70 -17.02 -3.72 -0.10
CA SER A 70 -17.20 -5.16 0.16
C SER A 70 -18.09 -5.41 1.39
N ASP A 71 -19.04 -6.32 1.23
CA ASP A 71 -19.89 -6.86 2.30
C ASP A 71 -19.15 -7.89 3.16
N GLY A 72 -19.74 -8.31 4.28
CA GLY A 72 -19.17 -9.38 5.13
C GLY A 72 -17.96 -8.96 5.97
N VAL A 73 -17.65 -7.66 6.02
CA VAL A 73 -16.55 -7.08 6.80
C VAL A 73 -16.99 -5.83 7.54
N GLU A 74 -16.26 -5.49 8.60
CA GLU A 74 -16.45 -4.24 9.33
C GLU A 74 -15.44 -3.21 8.86
N TRP A 75 -15.92 -2.11 8.27
CA TRP A 75 -15.10 -1.00 7.82
C TRP A 75 -14.96 0.04 8.94
N ASP A 76 -13.72 0.40 9.30
CA ASP A 76 -13.44 1.51 10.20
C ASP A 76 -12.99 2.74 9.38
N PRO A 77 -13.82 3.81 9.32
CA PRO A 77 -13.48 5.03 8.61
C PRO A 77 -12.32 5.81 9.26
N HIS A 78 -11.88 5.46 10.46
CA HIS A 78 -10.72 6.11 11.07
C HIS A 78 -9.44 5.63 10.39
N ASP A 79 -8.70 6.58 9.81
CA ASP A 79 -7.26 6.50 9.56
C ASP A 79 -6.57 6.03 10.84
N GLY A 80 -6.41 4.72 11.06
CA GLY A 80 -5.36 4.10 11.89
C GLY A 80 -5.19 4.48 13.37
N VAL A 81 -5.66 5.62 13.84
CA VAL A 81 -5.41 6.21 15.15
C VAL A 81 -6.58 5.89 16.07
N ARG A 82 -6.52 4.71 16.66
CA ARG A 82 -7.22 4.46 17.93
C ARG A 82 -6.49 5.21 19.05
N GLY A 83 -6.88 6.46 19.30
CA GLY A 83 -6.57 7.12 20.57
C GLY A 83 -6.06 8.56 20.47
N THR A 84 -6.31 9.29 21.56
CA THR A 84 -5.99 10.70 21.83
C THR A 84 -4.50 11.04 21.93
N ASP A 85 -3.61 10.22 21.35
CA ASP A 85 -2.16 10.33 21.54
C ASP A 85 -1.45 11.14 20.44
N VAL A 86 -2.19 11.63 19.44
CA VAL A 86 -1.69 12.66 18.52
C VAL A 86 -2.16 14.02 19.04
N GLY A 87 -1.36 14.59 19.94
CA GLY A 87 -1.44 16.00 20.33
C GLY A 87 -0.94 16.90 19.19
N GLY A 88 -1.68 16.92 18.07
CA GLY A 88 -1.43 17.80 16.95
C GLY A 88 -2.72 18.51 16.57
N ASP A 89 -2.71 19.83 16.61
CA ASP A 89 -3.72 20.73 16.03
C ASP A 89 -3.76 20.62 14.48
N GLU A 90 -3.68 19.41 13.93
CA GLU A 90 -4.02 19.18 12.54
C GLU A 90 -5.55 19.12 12.48
N PRO A 91 -6.20 20.02 11.73
CA PRO A 91 -7.65 20.05 11.65
C PRO A 91 -8.07 18.66 11.19
N TYR A 92 -8.89 18.00 12.01
CA TYR A 92 -9.69 16.82 11.68
C TYR A 92 -9.77 16.72 10.16
N ARG A 93 -8.99 15.82 9.55
CA ARG A 93 -9.16 15.53 8.14
C ARG A 93 -10.57 15.00 8.06
N GLU A 94 -11.49 15.85 7.60
CA GLU A 94 -12.89 15.51 7.54
C GLU A 94 -12.97 14.19 6.76
N PRO A 95 -13.58 13.13 7.34
CA PRO A 95 -13.74 11.88 6.61
C PRO A 95 -14.41 12.23 5.28
N ASP A 96 -13.81 11.78 4.19
CA ASP A 96 -14.26 12.14 2.84
C ASP A 96 -15.77 11.87 2.75
N ALA A 97 -16.55 12.89 2.41
CA ALA A 97 -18.00 12.91 2.62
C ALA A 97 -18.77 11.90 1.74
N GLU A 98 -18.07 11.08 0.96
CA GLU A 98 -18.63 10.23 -0.09
C GLU A 98 -18.50 8.72 0.19
N GLY A 99 -17.87 8.27 1.29
CA GLY A 99 -17.87 6.84 1.65
C GLY A 99 -16.89 6.44 2.75
N VAL A 100 -17.03 5.20 3.25
CA VAL A 100 -16.14 4.61 4.28
C VAL A 100 -14.74 4.29 3.73
N GLY A 101 -14.56 4.31 2.39
CA GLY A 101 -13.31 3.98 1.71
C GLY A 101 -13.21 4.60 0.31
N CYS A 102 -12.10 4.35 -0.39
CA CYS A 102 -11.79 4.95 -1.70
C CYS A 102 -12.36 4.22 -2.92
N GLY A 103 -13.05 3.07 -2.73
CA GLY A 103 -13.57 2.23 -3.82
C GLY A 103 -12.51 1.47 -4.62
N GLU A 104 -11.22 1.63 -4.30
CA GLU A 104 -10.17 0.87 -4.98
C GLU A 104 -10.07 -0.57 -4.46
N ALA A 105 -9.78 -1.48 -5.39
CA ALA A 105 -9.57 -2.88 -5.05
C ALA A 105 -8.20 -3.08 -4.38
N PHE A 106 -8.16 -4.00 -3.42
CA PHE A 106 -6.93 -4.49 -2.83
C PHE A 106 -7.10 -5.95 -2.40
N TYR A 107 -5.96 -6.62 -2.20
CA TYR A 107 -5.89 -8.06 -2.10
C TYR A 107 -5.13 -8.46 -0.83
N LEU A 108 -5.78 -9.23 0.03
CA LEU A 108 -5.12 -9.97 1.10
C LEU A 108 -4.71 -11.33 0.55
N SER A 109 -3.44 -11.66 0.66
CA SER A 109 -2.90 -12.94 0.20
C SER A 109 -2.47 -13.77 1.41
N PHE A 110 -2.87 -15.04 1.45
CA PHE A 110 -2.44 -15.99 2.46
C PHE A 110 -1.13 -16.67 2.03
N VAL A 111 -0.43 -17.23 3.02
CA VAL A 111 0.76 -18.05 2.78
C VAL A 111 0.34 -19.38 2.19
N ARG A 112 0.91 -19.71 1.02
CA ARG A 112 0.75 -21.01 0.38
C ARG A 112 1.91 -21.93 0.72
N TYR A 113 1.61 -23.21 0.93
CA TYR A 113 2.59 -24.25 1.17
C TYR A 113 2.53 -25.32 0.08
N ASP A 114 3.68 -25.68 -0.49
CA ASP A 114 3.86 -26.82 -1.38
C ASP A 114 4.96 -27.73 -0.82
N GLU A 115 4.64 -29.02 -0.62
CA GLU A 115 5.52 -30.00 0.03
C GLU A 115 6.09 -29.54 1.39
N GLY A 116 5.32 -28.74 2.15
CA GLY A 116 5.75 -28.18 3.43
C GLY A 116 6.74 -27.01 3.32
N ARG A 117 6.93 -26.45 2.12
CA ARG A 117 7.70 -25.24 1.87
C ARG A 117 6.78 -24.09 1.49
N GLU A 118 7.01 -22.93 2.09
CA GLU A 118 6.30 -21.71 1.72
C GLU A 118 6.65 -21.30 0.28
N ILE A 119 5.62 -20.92 -0.48
CA ILE A 119 5.77 -20.40 -1.85
C ILE A 119 5.79 -18.88 -1.78
N ASP A 120 6.82 -18.27 -2.36
CA ASP A 120 6.83 -16.83 -2.66
C ASP A 120 6.22 -16.55 -4.04
N PRO A 121 5.13 -15.76 -4.13
CA PRO A 121 4.62 -15.25 -5.38
C PRO A 121 5.61 -14.25 -5.98
N ARG A 122 5.76 -14.27 -7.30
CA ARG A 122 6.24 -13.07 -7.99
C ARG A 122 5.09 -12.07 -8.05
N ALA A 123 5.27 -10.92 -7.41
CA ALA A 123 4.47 -9.75 -7.74
C ALA A 123 4.79 -9.33 -9.19
N GLU A 124 3.77 -9.07 -10.00
CA GLU A 124 3.93 -8.42 -11.30
C GLU A 124 4.50 -7.01 -11.09
N SER A 125 5.83 -6.90 -11.09
CA SER A 125 6.54 -5.62 -11.05
C SER A 125 7.03 -5.34 -12.46
N ALA A 126 6.16 -4.75 -13.29
CA ALA A 126 6.62 -4.07 -14.49
C ALA A 126 7.56 -2.94 -14.03
N PRO A 127 8.85 -2.95 -14.43
CA PRO A 127 9.74 -1.88 -14.05
C PRO A 127 9.22 -0.57 -14.67
N VAL A 128 8.77 0.36 -13.83
CA VAL A 128 8.51 1.74 -14.27
C VAL A 128 9.87 2.38 -14.49
N GLU A 129 10.16 2.72 -15.75
CA GLU A 129 11.25 3.64 -16.06
C GLU A 129 10.87 5.02 -15.50
N ILE A 130 11.34 5.31 -14.28
CA ILE A 130 11.39 6.70 -13.82
C ILE A 130 12.42 7.35 -14.73
N ASN A 131 11.96 8.05 -15.78
CA ASN A 131 12.83 8.91 -16.57
C ASN A 131 13.42 9.96 -15.61
N PRO A 132 14.68 9.85 -15.19
CA PRO A 132 15.32 10.92 -14.46
C PRO A 132 15.79 11.88 -15.54
N ASP A 133 14.88 12.71 -16.07
CA ASP A 133 15.21 13.63 -17.14
C ASP A 133 16.56 14.30 -16.82
N PRO A 134 17.58 14.14 -17.70
CA PRO A 134 18.89 14.70 -17.47
C PRO A 134 18.70 16.20 -17.43
N ARG A 135 18.95 16.81 -16.26
CA ARG A 135 18.77 18.25 -16.01
C ARG A 135 19.09 19.02 -17.30
N PRO A 136 18.14 19.79 -17.87
CA PRO A 136 18.48 20.64 -18.99
C PRO A 136 19.69 21.46 -18.57
N SER A 137 20.76 21.36 -19.36
CA SER A 137 22.01 22.04 -19.08
C SER A 137 21.69 23.48 -18.74
N GLY A 138 21.95 23.86 -17.48
CA GLY A 138 21.66 25.19 -16.99
C GLY A 138 22.26 26.25 -17.92
N PRO A 139 21.67 27.45 -17.99
CA PRO A 139 22.15 28.49 -18.88
C PRO A 139 23.65 28.70 -18.66
N ARG A 140 24.40 28.72 -19.77
CA ARG A 140 25.84 28.96 -19.77
C ARG A 140 26.08 30.28 -19.05
N GLY A 141 26.75 30.24 -17.90
CA GLY A 141 27.10 31.43 -17.15
C GLY A 141 27.86 32.42 -18.03
N PRO A 142 27.70 33.74 -17.79
CA PRO A 142 28.39 34.75 -18.58
C PRO A 142 29.90 34.51 -18.51
N SER A 143 30.56 34.55 -19.67
CA SER A 143 32.02 34.52 -19.75
C SER A 143 32.59 35.62 -18.86
N GLY A 144 33.35 35.23 -17.84
CA GLY A 144 34.03 36.17 -16.96
C GLY A 144 34.93 37.12 -17.75
N PRO A 145 35.13 38.36 -17.28
CA PRO A 145 35.94 39.34 -17.98
C PRO A 145 37.37 38.83 -18.13
N ALA A 146 37.89 38.98 -19.35
CA ALA A 146 39.27 38.67 -19.69
C ALA A 146 40.23 39.43 -18.77
N GLU A 147 41.19 38.70 -18.21
CA GLU A 147 42.31 39.24 -17.45
C GLU A 147 43.08 40.24 -18.33
N ALA A 148 42.89 41.52 -18.06
CA ALA A 148 43.79 42.57 -18.51
C ALA A 148 44.78 42.81 -17.38
N GLY A 149 46.07 42.60 -17.70
CA GLY A 149 47.20 42.72 -16.78
C GLY A 149 47.26 44.04 -15.99
N GLY A 150 47.96 43.98 -14.86
CA GLY A 150 48.20 45.08 -13.91
C GLY A 150 48.91 46.31 -14.50
N PRO A 151 49.30 47.32 -13.67
CA PRO A 151 49.88 47.16 -12.33
C PRO A 151 49.35 48.13 -11.23
N SER A 152 49.89 47.93 -10.02
CA SER A 152 50.16 48.87 -8.89
C SER A 152 49.16 49.98 -8.55
N ASP A 153 48.65 50.00 -7.32
CA ASP A 153 49.30 50.71 -6.20
C ASP A 153 48.64 50.31 -4.87
N SER A 154 49.47 50.18 -3.85
CA SER A 154 49.09 49.80 -2.49
C SER A 154 48.93 51.06 -1.67
N ASP A 155 47.71 51.45 -1.29
CA ASP A 155 47.51 52.49 -0.28
C ASP A 155 46.20 52.31 0.51
N GLY A 156 46.33 52.31 1.84
CA GLY A 156 45.32 52.87 2.74
C GLY A 156 44.39 51.90 3.46
N PHE A 157 44.86 51.35 4.58
CA PHE A 157 44.03 50.72 5.61
C PHE A 157 43.58 51.79 6.63
N TRP A 158 42.27 51.91 6.86
CA TRP A 158 41.66 52.40 8.10
C TRP A 158 40.33 51.71 8.33
#